data_AF-A0A2T0SUS9-F1
#
_entry.id   AF-A0A2T0SUS9-F1
#
_cell.length_a   1.000
_cell.length_b   1.000
_cell.length_c   1.000
_cell.angle_alpha   90.00
_cell.angle_beta   90.00
_cell.angle_gamma   90.00
#
_symmetry.space_group_name_H-M   'P 1'
#
loop_
_entity.id
_entity.type
_entity.pdbx_description
1 polymer ?
#
loop_
_entity_poly.entity_id
_entity_poly.type
_entity_poly.pdbx_seq_one_letter_code
_entity_poly.pdbx_strand_id
1 'polypeptide(L)'
;MTRPLPLPLPWALDWERRLIAVVGDQPIPAYGSCDWHALPENSAIRVAACVLAAAAWRTYTDPAEVARRLRLEIDEARELDRLEQDLDDWTPTLTRQQAAAYSRSGPSQGELARRRKDPVAAARAGRQAAAIADAFPLQEGAA
;
A
#
# COMPACT_ATOMS: atom_id res chain seq x y z
N MET A 1 1.57 13.76 29.67
CA MET A 1 1.63 12.36 30.14
C MET A 1 2.90 11.73 29.60
N THR A 2 3.78 11.25 30.47
CA THR A 2 5.08 10.66 30.09
C THR A 2 4.85 9.26 29.53
N ARG A 3 5.40 8.95 28.34
CA ARG A 3 5.28 7.61 27.75
C ARG A 3 5.99 6.59 28.67
N PRO A 4 5.33 5.49 29.08
CA PRO A 4 6.00 4.48 29.89
C PRO A 4 7.17 3.87 29.12
N LEU A 5 8.26 3.59 29.84
CA LEU A 5 9.44 2.95 29.27
C LEU A 5 9.08 1.54 28.77
N PRO A 6 9.66 1.11 27.63
CA PRO A 6 9.42 -0.23 27.12
C PRO A 6 9.95 -1.27 28.12
N LEU A 7 9.21 -2.37 28.29
CA LEU A 7 9.66 -3.51 29.07
C LEU A 7 10.89 -4.13 28.37
N PRO A 8 11.92 -4.55 29.13
CA PRO A 8 13.08 -5.21 28.56
C PRO A 8 12.67 -6.55 27.94
N LEU A 9 13.16 -6.83 26.74
CA LEU A 9 12.92 -8.12 26.09
C LEU A 9 13.70 -9.24 26.79
N PRO A 10 13.15 -10.46 26.84
CA PRO A 10 13.86 -11.61 27.37
C PRO A 10 15.14 -11.84 26.55
N TRP A 11 16.26 -12.02 27.24
CA TRP A 11 17.53 -12.30 26.59
C TRP A 11 17.55 -13.69 25.96
N ALA A 12 18.32 -13.83 24.88
CA ALA A 12 18.66 -15.13 24.33
C ALA A 12 19.48 -15.93 25.37
N LEU A 13 19.18 -17.21 25.52
CA LEU A 13 19.93 -18.10 26.40
C LEU A 13 21.34 -18.32 25.86
N ASP A 14 22.29 -18.61 26.75
CA ASP A 14 23.70 -18.76 26.37
C ASP A 14 23.94 -19.85 25.33
N TRP A 15 23.14 -20.92 25.34
CA TRP A 15 23.23 -21.99 24.37
C TRP A 15 22.60 -21.59 23.02
N GLU A 16 21.53 -20.79 23.02
CA GLU A 16 20.90 -20.25 21.80
C GLU A 16 21.93 -19.39 21.06
N ARG A 17 22.57 -18.46 21.77
CA ARG A 17 23.61 -17.58 21.21
C ARG A 17 24.79 -18.36 20.64
N ARG A 18 25.25 -19.39 21.35
CA ARG A 18 26.37 -20.24 20.89
C ARG A 18 26.03 -20.97 19.59
N LEU A 19 24.84 -21.56 19.48
CA LEU A 19 24.45 -22.30 18.28
C LEU A 19 24.21 -21.38 17.07
N ILE A 20 23.65 -20.20 17.28
CA ILE A 20 23.47 -19.21 16.22
C ILE A 20 24.82 -18.66 15.73
N ALA A 21 25.76 -18.41 16.66
CA ALA A 21 27.07 -17.87 16.32
C ALA A 21 27.91 -18.78 15.41
N VAL A 22 27.67 -20.10 15.40
CA VAL A 22 28.37 -21.05 14.50
C VAL A 22 28.16 -20.71 13.02
N VAL A 23 27.03 -20.08 12.69
CA VAL A 23 26.67 -19.75 11.30
C VAL A 23 27.41 -18.51 10.78
N GLY A 24 27.98 -17.69 11.69
CA GLY A 24 28.63 -16.43 11.33
C GLY A 24 27.65 -15.45 10.68
N ASP A 25 28.10 -14.79 9.60
CA ASP A 25 27.32 -13.79 8.87
C ASP A 25 26.38 -14.37 7.81
N GLN A 26 26.26 -15.71 7.72
CA GLN A 26 25.40 -16.33 6.72
C GLN A 26 23.92 -16.08 7.07
N PRO A 27 23.07 -15.78 6.08
CA PRO A 27 21.65 -15.57 6.31
C PRO A 27 20.99 -16.86 6.80
N ILE A 28 20.23 -16.77 7.89
CA ILE A 28 19.45 -17.88 8.44
C ILE A 28 18.02 -17.77 7.89
N PRO A 29 17.52 -18.75 7.11
CA PRO A 29 16.15 -18.71 6.60
C PRO A 29 15.13 -18.94 7.72
N ALA A 30 13.88 -18.56 7.46
CA ALA A 30 12.78 -18.85 8.38
C ALA A 30 12.56 -20.37 8.49
N TYR A 31 12.41 -20.87 9.72
CA TYR A 31 12.10 -22.28 9.96
C TYR A 31 10.82 -22.71 9.22
N GLY A 32 10.89 -23.85 8.51
CA GLY A 32 9.78 -24.38 7.71
C GLY A 32 9.56 -23.72 6.35
N SER A 33 10.35 -22.70 5.99
CA SER A 33 10.32 -22.12 4.63
C SER A 33 10.88 -23.09 3.58
N CYS A 34 10.58 -22.83 2.29
CA CYS A 34 11.15 -23.59 1.18
C CYS A 34 12.69 -23.58 1.22
N ASP A 35 13.29 -22.43 1.53
CA ASP A 35 14.75 -22.29 1.64
C ASP A 35 15.30 -23.13 2.79
N TRP A 36 14.59 -23.20 3.92
CA TRP A 36 14.97 -24.08 5.04
C TRP A 36 14.88 -25.57 4.65
N HIS A 37 13.86 -25.96 3.89
CA HIS A 37 13.70 -27.33 3.41
C HIS A 37 14.76 -27.74 2.38
N ALA A 38 15.28 -26.78 1.60
CA ALA A 38 16.35 -27.02 0.64
C ALA A 38 17.72 -27.26 1.29
N LEU A 39 17.88 -26.95 2.58
CA LEU A 39 19.14 -27.15 3.29
C LEU A 39 19.39 -28.63 3.62
N PRO A 40 20.66 -29.11 3.54
CA PRO A 40 21.04 -30.43 4.03
C PRO A 40 20.64 -30.64 5.49
N GLU A 41 20.28 -31.88 5.86
CA GLU A 41 19.81 -32.21 7.22
C GLU A 41 20.88 -31.93 8.30
N ASN A 42 22.15 -32.06 7.95
CA ASN A 42 23.29 -31.79 8.83
C ASN A 42 23.80 -30.34 8.77
N SER A 43 23.07 -29.43 8.13
CA SER A 43 23.47 -28.02 7.99
C SER A 43 23.34 -27.27 9.32
N ALA A 44 24.42 -26.58 9.72
CA ALA A 44 24.41 -25.70 10.89
C ALA A 44 23.40 -24.55 10.74
N ILE A 45 23.20 -24.04 9.52
CA ILE A 45 22.20 -23.00 9.22
C ILE A 45 20.79 -23.50 9.52
N ARG A 46 20.52 -24.77 9.17
CA ARG A 46 19.21 -25.40 9.40
C ARG A 46 18.92 -25.54 10.89
N VAL A 47 19.93 -25.93 11.68
CA VAL A 47 19.85 -25.99 13.15
C VAL A 47 19.62 -24.60 13.73
N ALA A 48 20.37 -23.58 13.29
CA ALA A 48 20.21 -22.22 13.78
C ALA A 48 18.79 -21.66 13.53
N ALA A 49 18.19 -21.95 12.38
CA ALA A 49 16.79 -21.61 12.10
C ALA A 49 15.82 -22.27 13.09
N CYS A 50 16.02 -23.55 13.43
CA CYS A 50 15.24 -24.23 14.46
C CYS A 50 15.41 -23.59 15.84
N VAL A 51 16.63 -23.18 16.20
CA VAL A 51 16.92 -22.51 17.48
C VAL A 51 16.21 -21.16 17.55
N LEU A 52 16.24 -20.36 16.47
CA LEU A 52 15.50 -19.10 16.40
C LEU A 52 13.99 -19.31 16.56
N ALA A 53 13.42 -20.33 15.90
CA ALA A 53 12.01 -20.66 16.03
C ALA A 53 11.64 -21.11 17.46
N ALA A 54 12.46 -21.97 18.07
CA ALA A 54 12.27 -22.42 19.45
C ALA A 54 12.37 -21.26 20.44
N ALA A 55 13.32 -20.34 20.25
CA ALA A 55 13.46 -19.13 21.07
C ALA A 55 12.22 -18.24 20.94
N ALA A 56 11.71 -18.05 19.72
CA ALA A 56 10.49 -17.29 19.48
C ALA A 56 9.26 -17.92 20.18
N TRP A 57 9.12 -19.26 20.13
CA TRP A 57 8.05 -19.96 20.86
C TRP A 57 8.19 -19.83 22.38
N ARG A 58 9.42 -19.92 22.91
CA ARG A 58 9.71 -19.75 24.33
C ARG A 58 9.27 -18.38 24.84
N THR A 59 9.45 -17.33 24.04
CA THR A 59 9.13 -15.95 24.41
C THR A 59 7.76 -15.49 23.91
N TYR A 60 6.99 -16.36 23.22
CA TYR A 60 5.73 -15.97 22.57
C TYR A 60 4.67 -15.47 23.54
N THR A 61 4.68 -15.90 24.80
CA THR A 61 3.74 -15.45 25.83
C THR A 61 4.35 -14.45 26.81
N ASP A 62 5.60 -14.04 26.59
CA ASP A 62 6.27 -13.05 27.44
C ASP A 62 5.58 -11.68 27.33
N PRO A 63 5.21 -11.03 28.45
CA PRO A 63 4.52 -9.74 28.41
C PRO A 63 5.27 -8.63 27.68
N ALA A 64 6.61 -8.59 27.74
CA ALA A 64 7.41 -7.59 27.03
C ALA A 64 7.36 -7.83 25.51
N GLU A 65 7.43 -9.10 25.09
CA GLU A 65 7.34 -9.48 23.68
C GLU A 65 5.93 -9.28 23.10
N VAL A 66 4.88 -9.56 23.89
CA VAL A 66 3.48 -9.23 23.54
C VAL A 66 3.33 -7.72 23.38
N ALA A 67 3.78 -6.92 24.36
CA ALA A 67 3.69 -5.47 24.29
C ALA A 67 4.45 -4.88 23.10
N ARG A 68 5.60 -5.47 22.74
CA ARG A 68 6.36 -5.08 21.54
C ARG A 68 5.58 -5.36 20.25
N ARG A 69 5.01 -6.56 20.09
CA ARG A 69 4.22 -6.93 18.89
C ARG A 69 2.99 -6.05 18.73
N LEU A 70 2.21 -5.89 19.80
CA LEU A 70 1.02 -5.02 19.79
C LEU A 70 1.38 -3.58 19.40
N ARG A 71 2.54 -3.09 19.83
CA ARG A 71 2.99 -1.75 19.48
C ARG A 71 3.36 -1.61 18.00
N LEU A 72 4.02 -2.62 17.43
CA LEU A 72 4.29 -2.66 15.99
C LEU A 72 2.98 -2.71 15.19
N GLU A 73 2.02 -3.54 15.60
CA GLU A 73 0.70 -3.64 14.96
C GLU A 73 -0.07 -2.30 15.02
N ILE A 74 -0.05 -1.62 16.18
CA ILE A 74 -0.69 -0.29 16.33
C ILE A 74 0.00 0.76 15.46
N ASP A 75 1.33 0.76 15.42
CA ASP A 75 2.09 1.74 14.65
C ASP A 75 1.90 1.50 13.13
N GLU A 76 1.79 0.25 12.68
CA GLU A 76 1.42 -0.10 11.29
C GLU A 76 -0.01 0.32 10.95
N ALA A 77 -0.99 0.02 11.82
CA ALA A 77 -2.37 0.44 11.62
C ALA A 77 -2.50 1.97 11.51
N ARG A 78 -1.77 2.72 12.34
CA ARG A 78 -1.73 4.19 12.26
C ARG A 78 -1.13 4.71 10.96
N GLU A 79 -0.15 4.01 10.40
CA GLU A 79 0.42 4.39 9.12
C GLU A 79 -0.57 4.14 7.98
N LEU A 80 -1.27 3.01 8.01
CA LEU A 80 -2.34 2.71 7.05
C LEU A 80 -3.47 3.73 7.15
N ASP A 81 -3.93 4.07 8.36
CA ASP A 81 -4.95 5.10 8.58
C ASP A 81 -4.50 6.47 8.03
N ARG A 82 -3.22 6.84 8.21
CA ARG A 82 -2.67 8.08 7.67
C ARG A 82 -2.67 8.07 6.14
N LEU A 83 -2.23 6.97 5.53
CA LEU A 83 -2.23 6.82 4.07
C LEU A 83 -3.65 6.86 3.49
N GLU A 84 -4.62 6.27 4.18
CA GLU A 84 -6.03 6.35 3.80
C GLU A 84 -6.56 7.79 3.89
N GLN A 85 -6.26 8.51 4.98
CA GLN A 85 -6.62 9.92 5.12
C GLN A 85 -5.99 10.81 4.04
N ASP A 86 -4.71 10.58 3.71
CA ASP A 86 -4.02 11.31 2.65
C ASP A 86 -4.67 11.06 1.27
N LEU A 87 -5.17 9.84 1.02
CA LEU A 87 -5.94 9.50 -0.20
C LEU A 87 -7.34 10.12 -0.19
N ASP A 88 -8.00 10.13 0.96
CA ASP A 88 -9.32 10.75 1.13
C ASP A 88 -9.26 12.27 1.05
N ASP A 89 -8.16 12.92 1.41
CA ASP A 89 -7.96 14.36 1.20
C ASP A 89 -7.60 14.70 -0.26
N TRP A 90 -6.94 13.77 -0.96
CA TRP A 90 -6.64 13.86 -2.39
C TRP A 90 -7.93 13.81 -3.23
N THR A 91 -8.89 12.94 -2.87
CA THR A 91 -10.05 12.67 -3.72
C THR A 91 -10.95 13.91 -3.93
N PRO A 92 -11.38 14.67 -2.91
CA PRO A 92 -12.17 15.89 -3.04
C PRO A 92 -11.44 17.03 -3.72
N THR A 93 -10.12 17.12 -3.59
CA THR A 93 -9.32 18.16 -4.26
C THR A 93 -9.19 17.86 -5.76
N LEU A 94 -9.02 16.59 -6.13
CA LEU A 94 -9.01 16.16 -7.52
C LEU A 94 -10.39 16.30 -8.17
N THR A 95 -11.48 15.97 -7.47
CA THR A 95 -12.85 16.17 -7.98
C THR A 95 -13.19 17.66 -8.16
N ARG A 96 -12.76 18.54 -7.24
CA ARG A 96 -12.96 20.00 -7.38
C ARG A 96 -12.13 20.60 -8.51
N GLN A 97 -10.87 20.20 -8.66
CA GLN A 97 -10.02 20.67 -9.77
C GLN A 97 -10.50 20.12 -11.12
N GLN A 98 -10.95 18.87 -11.18
CA GLN A 98 -11.56 18.29 -12.39
C GLN A 98 -12.88 18.98 -12.73
N ALA A 99 -13.77 19.20 -11.75
CA ALA A 99 -15.01 19.96 -11.97
C ALA A 99 -14.73 21.39 -12.45
N ALA A 100 -13.71 22.06 -11.89
CA ALA A 100 -13.25 23.37 -12.35
C ALA A 100 -12.61 23.33 -13.76
N ALA A 101 -11.95 22.23 -14.14
CA ALA A 101 -11.38 22.04 -15.47
C ALA A 101 -12.45 21.70 -16.52
N TYR A 102 -13.44 20.87 -16.17
CA TYR A 102 -14.56 20.50 -17.03
C TYR A 102 -15.60 21.63 -17.19
N SER A 103 -15.70 22.54 -16.23
CA SER A 103 -16.54 23.75 -16.34
C SER A 103 -15.91 24.85 -17.20
N ARG A 104 -14.61 24.77 -17.51
CA ARG A 104 -14.01 25.65 -18.52
C ARG A 104 -14.45 25.17 -19.90
N SER A 105 -14.95 26.11 -20.71
CA SER A 105 -15.34 25.83 -22.08
C SER A 105 -14.11 25.44 -22.92
N GLY A 106 -13.85 24.13 -22.99
CA GLY A 106 -12.79 23.56 -23.81
C GLY A 106 -13.17 23.55 -25.30
N PRO A 107 -12.19 23.37 -26.21
CA PRO A 107 -12.47 23.21 -27.63
C PRO A 107 -13.39 22.01 -27.85
N SER A 108 -14.48 22.24 -28.60
CA SER A 108 -15.45 21.19 -28.90
C SER A 108 -14.80 20.02 -29.65
N GLN A 109 -15.40 18.83 -29.59
CA GLN A 109 -14.92 17.66 -30.35
C GLN A 109 -14.81 17.95 -31.86
N GLY A 110 -15.73 18.74 -32.42
CA GLY A 110 -15.66 19.18 -33.82
C GLY A 110 -14.52 20.15 -34.10
N GLU A 111 -14.13 20.97 -33.12
CA GLU A 111 -12.96 21.84 -33.20
C GLU A 111 -11.65 21.03 -33.13
N LEU A 112 -11.57 20.04 -32.23
CA LEU A 112 -10.42 19.15 -32.14
C LEU A 112 -10.24 18.32 -33.42
N ALA A 113 -11.33 17.81 -34.00
CA ALA A 113 -11.29 17.07 -35.27
C ALA A 113 -10.82 17.95 -36.43
N ARG A 114 -11.27 19.21 -36.49
CA ARG A 114 -10.79 20.20 -37.47
C ARG A 114 -9.30 20.50 -37.30
N ARG A 115 -8.83 20.68 -36.06
CA ARG A 115 -7.39 20.90 -35.76
C ARG A 115 -6.53 19.70 -36.19
N ARG A 116 -7.06 18.48 -36.10
CA ARG A 116 -6.40 17.25 -36.55
C ARG A 116 -6.53 16.97 -38.05
N LYS A 117 -7.24 17.82 -38.80
CA LYS A 117 -7.54 17.65 -40.23
C LYS A 117 -8.24 16.33 -40.56
N ASP A 118 -9.09 15.84 -39.65
CA ASP A 118 -9.91 14.64 -39.86
C ASP A 118 -11.37 15.04 -40.19
N PRO A 119 -11.75 15.06 -41.49
CA PRO A 119 -13.07 15.51 -41.90
C PRO A 119 -14.17 14.52 -41.52
N VAL A 120 -13.85 13.22 -41.41
CA VAL A 120 -14.82 12.18 -41.06
C VAL A 120 -15.19 12.30 -39.58
N ALA A 121 -14.19 12.51 -38.72
CA ALA A 121 -14.41 12.78 -37.30
C ALA A 121 -15.15 14.11 -37.08
N ALA A 122 -14.85 15.16 -37.85
CA ALA A 122 -15.53 16.45 -37.74
C ALA A 122 -17.03 16.36 -38.09
N ALA A 123 -17.36 15.65 -39.17
CA ALA A 123 -18.75 15.43 -39.57
C ALA A 123 -19.52 14.61 -38.54
N ARG A 124 -18.88 13.60 -37.92
CA ARG A 124 -19.48 12.79 -36.86
C ARG A 124 -19.76 13.62 -35.61
N ALA A 125 -18.80 14.44 -35.19
CA ALA A 125 -18.96 15.33 -34.05
C ALA A 125 -20.08 16.36 -34.26
N GLY A 126 -20.22 16.90 -35.48
CA GLY A 126 -21.32 17.80 -35.84
C GLY A 126 -22.70 17.14 -35.74
N ARG A 127 -22.86 15.91 -36.26
CA ARG A 127 -24.11 15.14 -36.13
C ARG A 127 -24.46 14.83 -34.67
N GLN A 128 -23.45 14.49 -33.87
CA GLN A 128 -23.64 14.19 -32.45
C GLN A 128 -24.06 15.45 -31.66
N ALA A 129 -23.44 16.60 -31.94
CA ALA A 129 -23.84 17.86 -31.32
C ALA A 129 -25.28 18.26 -31.67
N ALA A 130 -25.68 18.09 -32.94
CA ALA A 130 -27.05 18.35 -33.38
C ALA A 130 -28.07 17.43 -32.70
N ALA A 131 -27.77 16.12 -32.59
CA ALA A 131 -28.63 15.16 -31.90
C ALA A 131 -28.78 15.47 -30.40
N ILE A 132 -27.72 15.96 -29.75
CA ILE A 132 -27.78 16.37 -28.34
C ILE A 132 -28.64 17.63 -28.17
N ALA A 133 -28.49 18.62 -29.05
CA ALA A 133 -29.29 19.85 -29.01
C ALA A 133 -30.78 19.58 -29.25
N ASP A 134 -31.11 18.61 -30.11
CA ASP A 134 -32.48 18.16 -30.38
C ASP A 134 -33.07 17.37 -29.20
N ALA A 135 -32.27 16.49 -28.58
CA ALA A 135 -32.69 15.67 -27.44
C ALA A 135 -32.81 16.47 -26.13
N PHE A 136 -32.02 17.54 -25.98
CA PHE A 136 -31.99 18.41 -24.81
C PHE A 136 -32.07 19.87 -25.25
N PRO A 137 -33.24 20.32 -25.75
CA PRO A 137 -33.42 21.71 -26.13
C PRO A 137 -33.21 22.57 -24.89
N LEU A 138 -32.22 23.47 -24.94
CA LEU A 138 -32.01 24.44 -23.88
C LEU A 138 -33.28 25.29 -23.79
N GLN A 139 -33.96 25.28 -22.64
CA GLN A 139 -35.05 26.21 -22.38
C GLN A 139 -34.47 27.62 -22.32
N GLU A 140 -34.48 28.31 -23.46
CA GLU A 140 -34.24 29.76 -23.49
C GLU A 140 -35.48 30.46 -22.91
N GLY A 141 -35.39 30.88 -21.65
CA GLY A 141 -36.29 31.89 -21.08
C GLY A 141 -37.10 31.45 -19.86
N ALA A 142 -36.55 31.70 -18.67
CA ALA A 142 -37.33 32.22 -17.55
C ALA A 142 -36.68 33.55 -17.15
N ALA A 143 -37.19 34.63 -17.75
CA ALA A 143 -37.00 36.00 -17.27
C ALA A 143 -38.01 36.27 -16.15
#